data_AF-A0A5C7K2E3-F1
#
_entry.id   AF-A0A5C7K2E3-F1
#
_cell.length_a   1.000
_cell.length_b   1.000
_cell.length_c   1.000
_cell.angle_alpha   90.00
_cell.angle_beta   90.00
_cell.angle_gamma   90.00
#
_symmetry.space_group_name_H-M   'P 1'
#
loop_
_entity.id
_entity.type
_entity.pdbx_description
1 polymer ?
#
loop_
_entity_poly.entity_id
_entity_poly.type
_entity_poly.pdbx_seq_one_letter_code
_entity_poly.pdbx_strand_id
1 'polypeptide(L)' 'DLAFRANLSAFLQVASRQEDPDTLFFNRELSIEGDTELGLVVKNMLDAVDVTQLRSQVRLPQLPRLPLQLPFGHR' A
#
# COMPACT_ATOMS: atom_id res chain seq x y z
N ASP A 1 15.52 -11.79 6.40
CA ASP A 1 14.99 -11.04 5.23
C ASP A 1 13.50 -10.75 5.42
N LEU A 2 13.01 -9.66 4.82
CA LEU A 2 11.61 -9.23 4.86
C LEU A 2 11.18 -8.83 3.44
N ALA A 3 10.02 -9.33 3.01
CA ALA A 3 9.45 -9.04 1.70
C ALA A 3 7.97 -8.63 1.82
N PHE A 4 7.64 -7.46 1.28
CA PHE A 4 6.27 -7.04 1.03
C PHE A 4 5.90 -7.40 -0.40
N ARG A 5 4.78 -8.10 -0.59
CA ARG A 5 4.26 -8.49 -1.90
C ARG A 5 2.81 -8.05 -2.02
N ALA A 6 2.55 -7.20 -3.00
CA ALA A 6 1.20 -6.77 -3.37
C ALA A 6 1.20 -6.31 -4.83
N ASN A 7 0.02 -6.17 -5.41
CA ASN A 7 -0.11 -5.46 -6.68
C ASN A 7 0.24 -3.98 -6.48
N LEU A 8 0.74 -3.33 -7.55
CA LEU A 8 1.05 -1.89 -7.52
C LEU A 8 -0.17 -1.06 -7.08
N SER A 9 -1.38 -1.46 -7.46
CA SER A 9 -2.63 -0.84 -7.02
C SER A 9 -2.79 -0.84 -5.51
N ALA A 10 -2.54 -1.97 -4.84
CA ALA A 10 -2.59 -2.09 -3.38
C ALA A 10 -1.55 -1.20 -2.69
N PHE A 11 -0.31 -1.16 -3.20
CA PHE A 11 0.71 -0.23 -2.68
C PHE A 11 0.29 1.24 -2.84
N LEU A 12 -0.32 1.61 -3.98
CA LEU A 12 -0.81 2.96 -4.21
C LEU A 12 -2.00 3.32 -3.31
N GLN A 13 -2.85 2.35 -2.96
CA GLN A 13 -3.96 2.54 -2.03
C GLN A 13 -3.47 2.83 -0.62
N VAL A 14 -2.51 2.04 -0.10
CA VAL A 14 -1.86 2.29 1.20
C VAL A 14 -1.15 3.64 1.20
N ALA A 15 -0.33 3.92 0.18
CA ALA A 15 0.40 5.19 0.09
C ALA A 15 -0.53 6.41 -0.04
N SER A 16 -1.71 6.23 -0.65
CA SER A 16 -2.71 7.29 -0.78
C SER A 16 -3.67 7.37 0.41
N ARG A 17 -3.49 6.52 1.44
CA ARG A 17 -4.41 6.36 2.58
C ARG A 17 -5.86 6.10 2.15
N GLN A 18 -6.04 5.42 1.01
CA GLN A 18 -7.35 5.00 0.52
C GLN A 18 -7.82 3.72 1.22
N GLU A 19 -6.87 2.84 1.55
CA GLU A 19 -7.15 1.58 2.25
C GLU A 19 -6.02 1.25 3.22
N ASP A 20 -6.36 0.65 4.35
CA ASP A 20 -5.41 0.26 5.37
C ASP A 20 -4.64 -1.02 4.96
N PRO A 21 -3.35 -1.13 5.29
CA PRO A 21 -2.56 -2.31 4.98
C PRO A 21 -3.10 -3.58 5.68
N ASP A 22 -3.71 -3.44 6.87
CA ASP A 22 -4.36 -4.54 7.58
C ASP A 22 -5.53 -5.11 6.77
N THR A 23 -6.37 -4.25 6.18
CA THR A 23 -7.48 -4.65 5.30
C THR A 23 -6.99 -5.41 4.08
N LEU A 24 -5.95 -4.90 3.41
CA LEU A 24 -5.36 -5.56 2.24
C LEU A 24 -4.70 -6.90 2.62
N PHE A 25 -4.13 -7.01 3.81
CA PHE A 25 -3.58 -8.27 4.32
C PHE A 25 -4.67 -9.31 4.56
N PHE A 26 -5.78 -8.92 5.20
CA PHE A 26 -6.94 -9.82 5.40
C PHE A 26 -7.58 -10.24 4.08
N ASN A 27 -7.61 -9.34 3.08
CA ASN A 27 -8.10 -9.63 1.73
C ASN A 27 -7.10 -10.43 0.87
N ARG A 28 -5.92 -10.76 1.41
CA ARG A 28 -4.83 -11.46 0.69
C ARG A 28 -4.29 -10.69 -0.52
N GLU A 29 -4.50 -9.38 -0.54
CA GLU A 29 -3.96 -8.46 -1.55
C GLU A 29 -2.59 -7.91 -1.16
N LEU A 30 -2.23 -8.00 0.12
CA LEU A 30 -0.91 -7.72 0.68
C LEU A 30 -0.40 -8.95 1.44
N SER A 31 0.80 -9.42 1.10
CA SER A 31 1.53 -10.43 1.85
C SER A 31 2.82 -9.82 2.42
N ILE A 32 3.10 -10.14 3.68
CA ILE A 32 4.33 -9.75 4.36
C ILE A 32 4.97 -11.04 4.83
N GLU A 33 6.12 -11.38 4.24
CA GLU A 33 6.86 -12.60 4.55
C GLU A 33 8.22 -12.26 5.13
N GLY A 34 8.59 -12.95 6.21
CA GLY A 34 9.89 -12.81 6.85
C GLY A 34 9.81 -12.35 8.31
N ASP A 35 10.82 -11.61 8.72
CA ASP A 35 10.97 -11.17 10.12
C ASP A 35 9.91 -10.14 10.50
N THR A 36 9.07 -10.49 11.47
CA THR A 36 7.97 -9.64 11.94
C THR A 36 8.46 -8.40 12.70
N GLU A 37 9.59 -8.48 13.41
CA GLU A 37 10.19 -7.31 14.07
C GLU A 37 10.67 -6.31 13.02
N LEU A 38 11.30 -6.79 11.95
CA LEU A 38 11.70 -5.93 10.84
C LEU A 38 10.47 -5.37 10.10
N GLY A 39 9.39 -6.16 9.97
CA GLY A 39 8.10 -5.73 9.44
C GLY A 39 7.53 -4.53 10.19
N LEU A 40 7.63 -4.56 11.52
CA LEU A 40 7.17 -3.48 12.39
C LEU A 40 8.02 -2.21 12.25
N VAL A 41 9.35 -2.37 12.12
CA VAL A 41 10.27 -1.26 11.86
C VAL A 41 9.95 -0.58 10.53
N VAL A 42 9.77 -1.36 9.46
CA VAL A 42 9.43 -0.81 8.14
C VAL A 42 8.05 -0.14 8.13
N LYS A 43 7.07 -0.72 8.83
CA LYS A 43 5.74 -0.10 9.02
C LYS A 43 5.88 1.28 9.67
N ASN A 44 6.58 1.35 10.81
CA ASN A 44 6.75 2.61 11.54
C ASN A 44 7.49 3.66 10.71
N MET A 45 8.45 3.23 9.87
CA MET A 45 9.11 4.12 8.91
C MET A 45 8.15 4.63 7.83
N LEU A 46 7.30 3.75 7.26
CA LEU A 46 6.30 4.15 6.27
C LEU A 46 5.24 5.09 6.85
N ASP A 47 4.80 4.87 8.10
CA ASP A 47 3.88 5.77 8.80
C ASP A 47 4.50 7.16 9.04
N ALA A 48 5.82 7.22 9.28
CA ALA A 48 6.55 8.47 9.45
C ALA A 48 6.85 9.20 8.13
N VAL A 49 6.84 8.49 7.00
CA VAL A 49 7.01 9.09 5.68
C VAL A 49 5.69 9.75 5.26
N ASP A 50 5.67 11.09 5.29
CA ASP A 50 4.54 11.85 4.76
C ASP A 50 4.54 11.75 3.22
N VAL A 51 3.64 10.91 2.68
CA VAL A 51 3.45 10.71 1.25
C VAL A 51 3.04 12.01 0.55
N THR A 52 2.51 13.01 1.28
CA THR A 52 2.23 14.35 0.75
C THR A 52 3.52 15.06 0.32
N GLN A 53 4.61 14.89 1.09
CA GLN A 53 5.92 15.42 0.75
C GLN A 53 6.51 14.67 -0.45
N LEU A 54 6.34 13.35 -0.51
CA LEU A 54 6.75 12.52 -1.65
C LEU A 54 6.00 12.91 -2.95
N ARG A 55 4.70 13.19 -2.87
CA ARG A 55 3.87 13.67 -4.01
C ARG A 55 4.35 15.01 -4.58
N SER A 56 4.98 15.86 -3.76
CA SER A 56 5.53 17.14 -4.22
C SER A 56 6.86 16.98 -4.97
N GLN A 57 7.62 15.93 -4.67
CA GLN A 57 8.93 15.67 -5.28
C GLN A 57 8.84 14.71 -6.47
N VAL A 58 7.89 13.77 -6.41
CA VAL A 58 7.60 12.86 -7.52
C VAL A 58 6.50 13.49 -8.36
N ARG A 59 6.86 13.99 -9.55
CA ARG A 59 5.87 14.21 -10.62
C ARG A 59 5.33 12.85 -11.03
N LEU A 60 4.39 12.31 -10.25
CA LEU A 60 3.60 11.17 -10.66
C LEU A 60 2.88 11.63 -11.94
N PRO A 61 3.04 10.94 -13.09
CA PRO A 61 2.18 11.20 -14.22
C PRO A 61 0.75 11.13 -13.70
N GLN A 62 -0.11 12.04 -14.16
CA GLN A 62 -1.52 12.05 -13.77
C GLN A 62 -2.06 10.65 -14.04
N LEU A 63 -2.14 9.82 -13.00
CA LEU A 63 -2.67 8.49 -13.13
C LEU A 63 -4.10 8.72 -13.62
N PRO A 64 -4.52 8.13 -14.75
CA PRO A 64 -5.91 8.19 -15.14
C PRO A 64 -6.70 7.81 -13.90
N ARG A 65 -7.73 8.59 -13.55
CA ARG A 65 -8.60 8.29 -12.41
C ARG A 65 -9.06 6.87 -12.61
N LEU A 66 -8.40 5.92 -11.95
CA LEU A 66 -8.75 4.52 -12.06
C LEU A 66 -10.20 4.50 -11.60
N PRO A 67 -11.15 4.00 -12.41
CA PRO A 67 -12.47 3.73 -11.89
C PRO A 67 -12.21 2.77 -10.72
N LEU A 68 -12.38 3.25 -9.48
CA LEU A 68 -12.32 2.45 -8.25
C LEU A 68 -13.56 1.54 -8.17
N GLN A 69 -13.91 0.93 -9.29
CA GLN A 69 -14.78 -0.22 -9.35
C GLN A 69 -13.87 -1.41 -9.63
N LEU A 70 -13.04 -1.73 -8.63
CA LEU A 70 -12.50 -3.08 -8.55
C LEU A 70 -13.72 -4.02 -8.45
N PRO A 71 -13.84 -5.05 -9.30
CA PRO A 71 -14.93 -5.99 -9.23
C PRO A 71 -14.70 -6.91 -8.04
N PHE A 72 -14.89 -6.41 -6.82
CA PHE A 72 -15.11 -7.26 -5.68
C PHE A 72 -16.55 -7.77 -5.79
N GLY A 73 -16.68 -8.87 -6.53
CA GLY A 73 -17.91 -9.64 -6.60
C GLY A 73 -18.27 -10.10 -5.19
N HIS A 74 -19.53 -9.88 -4.83
CA HIS A 74 -20.16 -10.53 -3.70
C HIS A 74 -19.93 -12.04 -3.77
N ARG A 75 -19.16 -12.57 -2.83
CA ARG A 75 -19.42 -13.90 -2.26
C ARG A 75 -18.75 -14.06 -0.91
#